data_AF-A0A132NKB6-F1
#
_entry.id   AF-A0A132NKB6-F1
#
_cell.length_a   1.000
_cell.length_b   1.000
_cell.length_c   1.000
_cell.angle_alpha   90.00
_cell.angle_beta   90.00
_cell.angle_gamma   90.00
#
_symmetry.space_group_name_H-M   'P 1'
#
loop_
_entity.id
_entity.type
_entity.pdbx_description
1 polymer ?
#
loop_
_entity_poly.entity_id
_entity_poly.type
_entity_poly.pdbx_seq_one_letter_code
_entity_poly.pdbx_strand_id
1 'polypeptide(L)'
;AWQHVGGSLRGVDGVLRVIEQLQGAAVPASALERLVLPARVADYHPAMLDELCASGEVVWAGQGGLPGNDGWVALYLADVAPVLLPPPEPGMPLTPLHEQILEALAGGNALFFRTLSDRVGSLDDQGLVTALWDLVWAGYVTNDTLAPLRNLIGSGRTRHAVPRATPRVRYAGGRRGRLGRAALPSRTGPPTAAGRWTLLPERDRDETHRAYTLAETLLDRHGVVTRGAATAERVPGGFAVVYQVLSAFENSGRARRGYFVEGLGAAQFSIPGAVDRMRAMHGRARAGEPRPGGAHQPKPDRPGALVLAAADPANPFGAALPWPERAGEVASGHKPGRKAGALVVLVDGELVLYVERGGKSLLTWTDTPDVLQSAVDALALAVREGALGKLTVERADGEQILTSPLARALQAAGFHATPRGLRLRG
;
A
#
# COMPACT_ATOMS: atom_id res chain seq x y z
N ALA A 1 3.19 -14.55 8.10
CA ALA A 1 2.55 -13.86 9.25
C ALA A 1 1.02 -13.79 9.08
N TRP A 2 0.25 -13.25 10.05
CA TRP A 2 -1.23 -13.17 10.01
C TRP A 2 -1.77 -12.59 8.69
N GLN A 3 -1.14 -11.53 8.18
CA GLN A 3 -1.49 -10.88 6.91
C GLN A 3 -0.70 -11.42 5.70
N HIS A 4 -0.26 -12.67 5.74
CA HIS A 4 0.45 -13.35 4.64
C HIS A 4 1.78 -12.71 4.17
N VAL A 5 2.31 -11.72 4.90
CA VAL A 5 3.65 -11.16 4.65
C VAL A 5 4.70 -12.29 4.68
N GLY A 6 5.56 -12.31 3.65
CA GLY A 6 6.54 -13.35 3.37
C GLY A 6 6.23 -14.20 2.13
N GLY A 7 5.31 -13.76 1.26
CA GLY A 7 5.05 -14.37 -0.05
C GLY A 7 4.47 -15.79 0.00
N SER A 8 3.54 -16.07 0.92
CA SER A 8 2.95 -17.42 1.03
C SER A 8 1.90 -17.73 -0.05
N LEU A 9 1.34 -16.71 -0.70
CA LEU A 9 0.27 -16.85 -1.69
C LEU A 9 0.83 -16.72 -3.12
N ARG A 10 0.07 -17.22 -4.11
CA ARG A 10 0.45 -17.19 -5.54
C ARG A 10 -0.76 -16.99 -6.45
N GLY A 11 -0.52 -16.45 -7.63
CA GLY A 11 -1.51 -16.30 -8.70
C GLY A 11 -2.65 -15.34 -8.36
N VAL A 12 -3.65 -15.30 -9.25
CA VAL A 12 -4.84 -14.43 -9.16
C VAL A 12 -5.65 -14.71 -7.88
N ASP A 13 -5.89 -15.98 -7.55
CA ASP A 13 -6.58 -16.37 -6.31
C ASP A 13 -5.84 -15.87 -5.06
N GLY A 14 -4.50 -15.88 -5.10
CA GLY A 14 -3.67 -15.31 -4.04
C GLY A 14 -3.87 -13.81 -3.90
N VAL A 15 -3.99 -13.07 -5.00
CA VAL A 15 -4.30 -11.64 -5.00
C VAL A 15 -5.69 -11.39 -4.43
N LEU A 16 -6.70 -12.14 -4.87
CA LEU A 16 -8.07 -12.02 -4.37
C LEU A 16 -8.13 -12.27 -2.85
N ARG A 17 -7.44 -13.30 -2.35
CA ARG A 17 -7.35 -13.59 -0.91
C ARG A 17 -6.68 -12.45 -0.12
N VAL A 18 -5.66 -11.81 -0.68
CA VAL A 18 -5.04 -10.63 -0.06
C VAL A 18 -6.01 -9.46 -0.01
N ILE A 19 -6.79 -9.23 -1.07
CA ILE A 19 -7.78 -8.16 -1.13
C ILE A 19 -8.90 -8.41 -0.13
N GLU A 20 -9.41 -9.63 -0.02
CA GLU A 20 -10.42 -10.02 0.96
C GLU A 20 -9.99 -9.63 2.39
N GLN A 21 -8.72 -9.86 2.75
CA GLN A 21 -8.20 -9.48 4.06
C GLN A 21 -7.90 -7.97 4.21
N LEU A 22 -7.44 -7.31 3.14
CA LEU A 22 -6.99 -5.91 3.17
C LEU A 22 -8.06 -4.88 2.76
N GLN A 23 -9.25 -5.32 2.35
CA GLN A 23 -10.25 -4.45 1.73
C GLN A 23 -10.62 -3.20 2.53
N GLY A 24 -10.53 -2.03 1.90
CA GLY A 24 -10.76 -0.75 2.59
C GLY A 24 -9.58 -0.21 3.39
N ALA A 25 -8.48 -0.95 3.56
CA ALA A 25 -7.25 -0.38 4.11
C ALA A 25 -6.57 0.50 3.06
N ALA A 26 -6.56 1.81 3.32
CA ALA A 26 -6.01 2.77 2.38
C ALA A 26 -4.47 2.81 2.44
N VAL A 27 -3.83 2.55 1.30
CA VAL A 27 -2.37 2.53 1.13
C VAL A 27 -1.94 3.53 0.05
N PRO A 28 -0.67 4.00 0.05
CA PRO A 28 -0.17 4.83 -1.04
C PRO A 28 -0.20 4.05 -2.36
N ALA A 29 -0.72 4.66 -3.41
CA ALA A 29 -0.83 4.03 -4.73
C ALA A 29 0.55 3.62 -5.27
N SER A 30 1.58 4.43 -5.00
CA SER A 30 2.97 4.10 -5.32
C SER A 30 3.55 2.88 -4.59
N ALA A 31 2.94 2.45 -3.48
CA ALA A 31 3.38 1.31 -2.68
C ALA A 31 2.54 0.03 -2.92
N LEU A 32 1.29 0.17 -3.39
CA LEU A 32 0.35 -0.95 -3.53
C LEU A 32 0.94 -2.13 -4.31
N GLU A 33 1.36 -1.88 -5.55
CA GLU A 33 1.86 -2.93 -6.45
C GLU A 33 3.37 -3.18 -6.35
N ARG A 34 4.09 -2.36 -5.56
CA ARG A 34 5.54 -2.49 -5.37
C ARG A 34 5.93 -3.18 -4.08
N LEU A 35 5.13 -3.01 -3.03
CA LEU A 35 5.47 -3.45 -1.69
C LEU A 35 4.30 -4.23 -1.06
N VAL A 36 3.07 -3.71 -1.14
CA VAL A 36 1.94 -4.29 -0.39
C VAL A 36 1.52 -5.65 -0.96
N LEU A 37 1.24 -5.73 -2.26
CA LEU A 37 0.82 -6.99 -2.91
C LEU A 37 1.99 -7.98 -3.07
N PRO A 38 3.19 -7.57 -3.56
CA PRO A 38 4.33 -8.49 -3.67
C PRO A 38 4.81 -9.06 -2.34
N ALA A 39 4.65 -8.35 -1.21
CA ALA A 39 5.00 -8.90 0.10
C ALA A 39 4.14 -10.11 0.50
N ARG A 40 2.98 -10.29 -0.15
CA ARG A 40 1.98 -11.32 0.19
C ARG A 40 1.83 -12.37 -0.91
N VAL A 41 1.96 -11.98 -2.19
CA VAL A 41 1.85 -12.83 -3.37
C VAL A 41 3.20 -12.93 -4.07
N ALA A 42 3.83 -14.10 -4.05
CA ALA A 42 5.23 -14.28 -4.46
C ALA A 42 5.48 -14.01 -5.95
N ASP A 43 4.52 -14.32 -6.82
CA ASP A 43 4.58 -14.16 -8.26
C ASP A 43 3.70 -13.01 -8.77
N TYR A 44 3.43 -12.02 -7.90
CA TYR A 44 2.58 -10.89 -8.26
C TYR A 44 3.05 -10.21 -9.54
N HIS A 45 2.12 -10.02 -10.48
CA HIS A 45 2.31 -9.13 -11.62
C HIS A 45 1.03 -8.32 -11.85
N PRO A 46 1.13 -7.03 -12.24
CA PRO A 46 -0.01 -6.12 -12.42
C PRO A 46 -1.23 -6.64 -13.19
N ALA A 47 -1.01 -7.54 -14.16
CA ALA A 47 -2.07 -8.13 -14.96
C ALA A 47 -3.07 -8.95 -14.12
N MET A 48 -2.63 -9.54 -13.00
CA MET A 48 -3.51 -10.29 -12.10
C MET A 48 -4.56 -9.39 -11.45
N LEU A 49 -4.17 -8.18 -11.04
CA LEU A 49 -5.10 -7.21 -10.47
C LEU A 49 -5.99 -6.56 -11.55
N ASP A 50 -5.43 -6.33 -12.74
CA ASP A 50 -6.22 -5.83 -13.87
C ASP A 50 -7.30 -6.84 -14.30
N GLU A 51 -7.00 -8.14 -14.26
CA GLU A 51 -7.97 -9.21 -14.52
C GLU A 51 -9.15 -9.15 -13.55
N LEU A 52 -8.87 -9.05 -12.24
CA LEU A 52 -9.90 -8.95 -11.19
C LEU A 52 -10.76 -7.67 -11.30
N CYS A 53 -10.15 -6.54 -11.70
CA CYS A 53 -10.91 -5.32 -11.93
C CYS A 53 -11.77 -5.41 -13.20
N ALA A 54 -11.23 -6.01 -14.27
CA ALA A 54 -11.93 -6.14 -15.54
C ALA A 54 -13.06 -7.18 -15.49
N SER A 55 -12.93 -8.23 -14.67
CA SER A 55 -14.00 -9.20 -14.40
C SER A 55 -15.10 -8.65 -13.50
N GLY A 56 -14.84 -7.53 -12.82
CA GLY A 56 -15.77 -6.91 -11.87
C GLY A 56 -15.77 -7.56 -10.48
N GLU A 57 -14.78 -8.40 -10.17
CA GLU A 57 -14.62 -8.99 -8.82
C GLU A 57 -14.05 -7.97 -7.83
N VAL A 58 -13.19 -7.07 -8.30
CA VAL A 58 -12.50 -6.08 -7.46
C VAL A 58 -12.76 -4.66 -7.95
N VAL A 59 -13.10 -3.78 -7.03
CA VAL A 59 -13.21 -2.34 -7.24
C VAL A 59 -12.08 -1.63 -6.50
N TRP A 60 -11.45 -0.63 -7.11
CA TRP A 60 -10.51 0.25 -6.44
C TRP A 60 -11.07 1.66 -6.30
N ALA A 61 -10.70 2.37 -5.24
CA ALA A 61 -11.15 3.74 -5.00
C ALA A 61 -10.00 4.63 -4.50
N GLY A 62 -9.99 5.88 -4.95
CA GLY A 62 -9.17 6.93 -4.35
C GLY A 62 -9.70 7.35 -2.97
N GLN A 63 -8.78 7.73 -2.09
CA GLN A 63 -9.01 8.07 -0.67
C GLN A 63 -8.24 9.35 -0.28
N GLY A 64 -8.17 10.30 -1.22
CA GLY A 64 -7.41 11.55 -1.14
C GLY A 64 -6.09 11.53 -1.92
N GLY A 65 -5.82 12.64 -2.61
CA GLY A 65 -4.59 12.85 -3.38
C GLY A 65 -3.36 13.18 -2.50
N LEU A 66 -2.17 12.92 -3.03
CA LEU A 66 -0.88 13.27 -2.41
C LEU A 66 -0.01 14.09 -3.38
N PRO A 67 0.95 14.88 -2.86
CA PRO A 67 1.86 15.62 -3.71
C PRO A 67 2.72 14.71 -4.62
N GLY A 68 2.77 15.05 -5.92
CA GLY A 68 3.63 14.40 -6.90
C GLY A 68 2.99 13.23 -7.65
N ASN A 69 1.71 13.34 -8.02
CA ASN A 69 0.94 12.36 -8.80
C ASN A 69 0.72 11.01 -8.07
N ASP A 70 0.77 11.02 -6.75
CA ASP A 70 0.46 9.86 -5.89
C ASP A 70 -0.85 10.13 -5.14
N GLY A 71 -1.38 9.13 -4.46
CA GLY A 71 -2.61 9.25 -3.68
C GLY A 71 -2.81 8.05 -2.78
N TRP A 72 -3.78 8.15 -1.88
CA TRP A 72 -4.25 7.00 -1.13
C TRP A 72 -5.26 6.23 -1.97
N VAL A 73 -5.12 4.92 -2.03
CA VAL A 73 -6.06 4.03 -2.70
C VAL A 73 -6.42 2.87 -1.79
N ALA A 74 -7.62 2.34 -1.95
CA ALA A 74 -8.05 1.11 -1.32
C ALA A 74 -8.67 0.17 -2.37
N LEU A 75 -8.54 -1.12 -2.13
CA LEU A 75 -9.17 -2.18 -2.93
C LEU A 75 -10.37 -2.75 -2.15
N TYR A 76 -11.37 -3.24 -2.85
CA TYR A 76 -12.59 -3.80 -2.29
C TYR A 76 -13.05 -4.97 -3.15
N LEU A 77 -13.64 -5.98 -2.52
CA LEU A 77 -14.49 -6.92 -3.25
C LEU A 77 -15.75 -6.18 -3.71
N ALA A 78 -16.21 -6.44 -4.92
CA ALA A 78 -17.28 -5.65 -5.54
C ALA A 78 -18.62 -5.72 -4.78
N ASP A 79 -18.92 -6.86 -4.16
CA ASP A 79 -20.11 -7.09 -3.34
C ASP A 79 -20.05 -6.39 -1.98
N VAL A 80 -18.86 -6.27 -1.39
CA VAL A 80 -18.64 -5.60 -0.09
C VAL A 80 -18.39 -4.09 -0.24
N ALA A 81 -17.98 -3.63 -1.43
CA ALA A 81 -17.65 -2.23 -1.69
C ALA A 81 -18.75 -1.23 -1.26
N PRO A 82 -20.06 -1.43 -1.53
CA PRO A 82 -21.12 -0.52 -1.06
C PRO A 82 -21.09 -0.27 0.45
N VAL A 83 -20.73 -1.29 1.22
CA VAL A 83 -20.76 -1.27 2.69
C VAL A 83 -19.48 -0.66 3.27
N LEU A 84 -18.32 -0.97 2.70
CA LEU A 84 -17.02 -0.54 3.24
C LEU A 84 -16.49 0.77 2.65
N LEU A 85 -16.93 1.20 1.46
CA LEU A 85 -16.49 2.47 0.88
C LEU A 85 -16.84 3.64 1.81
N PRO A 86 -15.87 4.48 2.21
CA PRO A 86 -16.18 5.68 2.98
C PRO A 86 -17.00 6.66 2.12
N PRO A 87 -17.64 7.64 2.78
CA PRO A 87 -18.25 8.75 2.06
C PRO A 87 -17.19 9.46 1.19
N PRO A 88 -17.58 9.99 0.02
CA PRO A 88 -16.71 10.87 -0.77
C PRO A 88 -16.14 12.02 0.07
N GLU A 89 -15.03 12.60 -0.38
CA GLU A 89 -14.33 13.66 0.35
C GLU A 89 -15.29 14.82 0.70
N PRO A 90 -15.54 15.09 2.00
CA PRO A 90 -16.48 16.12 2.40
C PRO A 90 -16.00 17.50 1.96
N GLY A 91 -16.87 18.25 1.26
CA GLY A 91 -16.58 19.65 0.91
C GLY A 91 -15.68 19.87 -0.30
N MET A 92 -15.40 18.83 -1.10
CA MET A 92 -14.78 19.01 -2.40
C MET A 92 -15.66 19.95 -3.27
N PRO A 93 -15.14 21.08 -3.77
CA PRO A 93 -15.90 21.94 -4.67
C PRO A 93 -16.06 21.26 -6.03
N LEU A 94 -17.29 20.89 -6.38
CA LEU A 94 -17.61 20.39 -7.71
C LEU A 94 -17.69 21.59 -8.67
N THR A 95 -16.93 21.50 -9.76
CA THR A 95 -17.01 22.45 -10.86
C THR A 95 -18.10 21.99 -11.84
N PRO A 96 -18.58 22.83 -12.76
CA PRO A 96 -19.53 22.39 -13.78
C PRO A 96 -19.03 21.19 -14.59
N LEU A 97 -17.71 21.11 -14.85
CA LEU A 97 -17.11 19.96 -15.53
C LEU A 97 -17.16 18.69 -14.67
N HIS A 98 -16.97 18.80 -13.35
CA HIS A 98 -17.14 17.66 -12.43
C HIS A 98 -18.58 17.13 -12.49
N GLU A 99 -19.58 18.02 -12.40
CA GLU A 99 -21.00 17.66 -12.43
C GLU A 99 -21.38 17.00 -13.76
N GLN A 100 -20.92 17.53 -14.90
CA GLN A 100 -21.13 16.94 -16.22
C GLN A 100 -20.53 15.54 -16.36
N ILE A 101 -19.34 15.30 -15.78
CA ILE A 101 -18.74 13.96 -15.76
C ILE A 101 -19.60 13.00 -14.92
N LEU A 102 -20.03 13.42 -13.74
CA LEU A 102 -20.87 12.60 -12.86
C LEU A 102 -22.20 12.25 -13.52
N GLU A 103 -22.85 13.21 -14.18
CA GLU A 103 -24.08 12.99 -14.94
C GLU A 103 -23.85 12.05 -16.12
N ALA A 104 -22.75 12.23 -16.87
CA ALA A 104 -22.42 11.38 -18.01
C ALA A 104 -22.18 9.92 -17.63
N LEU A 105 -21.68 9.67 -16.41
CA LEU A 105 -21.41 8.34 -15.83
C LEU A 105 -22.59 7.78 -15.01
N ALA A 106 -23.62 8.59 -14.74
CA ALA A 106 -24.81 8.15 -14.01
C ALA A 106 -25.55 7.01 -14.72
N GLY A 107 -26.39 6.29 -13.99
CA GLY A 107 -27.18 5.17 -14.53
C GLY A 107 -26.36 3.92 -14.85
N GLY A 108 -25.18 3.74 -14.22
CA GLY A 108 -24.33 2.57 -14.40
C GLY A 108 -23.53 2.58 -15.71
N ASN A 109 -23.33 3.74 -16.32
CA ASN A 109 -22.56 3.87 -17.55
C ASN A 109 -21.06 3.61 -17.30
N ALA A 110 -20.45 2.84 -18.19
CA ALA A 110 -19.01 2.61 -18.24
C ALA A 110 -18.44 3.18 -19.55
N LEU A 111 -17.74 4.30 -19.49
CA LEU A 111 -17.34 5.06 -20.69
C LEU A 111 -15.82 5.09 -20.87
N PHE A 112 -15.37 4.87 -22.10
CA PHE A 112 -14.00 5.22 -22.49
C PHE A 112 -13.84 6.74 -22.57
N PHE A 113 -12.62 7.23 -22.36
CA PHE A 113 -12.32 8.67 -22.31
C PHE A 113 -12.87 9.49 -23.48
N ARG A 114 -12.74 9.02 -24.73
CA ARG A 114 -13.24 9.76 -25.90
C ARG A 114 -14.76 9.86 -25.91
N THR A 115 -15.46 8.78 -25.58
CA THR A 115 -16.93 8.80 -25.44
C THR A 115 -17.38 9.73 -24.31
N LEU A 116 -16.63 9.77 -23.21
CA LEU A 116 -16.88 10.72 -22.12
C LEU A 116 -16.68 12.16 -22.58
N SER A 117 -15.55 12.46 -23.24
CA SER A 117 -15.23 13.78 -23.83
C SER A 117 -16.32 14.27 -24.79
N ASP A 118 -16.78 13.40 -25.70
CA ASP A 118 -17.87 13.71 -26.62
C ASP A 118 -19.19 13.99 -25.88
N ARG A 119 -19.52 13.21 -24.85
CA ARG A 119 -20.76 13.36 -24.07
C ARG A 119 -20.79 14.64 -23.23
N VAL A 120 -19.65 15.04 -22.66
CA VAL A 120 -19.54 16.30 -21.90
C VAL A 120 -19.25 17.51 -22.80
N GLY A 121 -18.99 17.28 -24.10
CA GLY A 121 -18.65 18.34 -25.07
C GLY A 121 -17.30 19.03 -24.81
N SER A 122 -16.38 18.39 -24.07
CA SER A 122 -15.07 18.97 -23.76
C SER A 122 -14.06 18.70 -24.88
N LEU A 123 -13.45 19.77 -25.39
CA LEU A 123 -12.32 19.72 -26.33
C LEU A 123 -10.96 19.82 -25.62
N ASP A 124 -10.95 20.04 -24.30
CA ASP A 124 -9.74 20.11 -23.48
C ASP A 124 -9.50 18.76 -22.78
N ASP A 125 -8.67 17.93 -23.42
CA ASP A 125 -8.25 16.65 -22.87
C ASP A 125 -7.57 16.80 -21.50
N GLN A 126 -6.74 17.82 -21.31
CA GLN A 126 -5.96 17.98 -20.09
C GLN A 126 -6.85 18.41 -18.93
N GLY A 127 -7.76 19.36 -19.17
CA GLY A 127 -8.77 19.77 -18.20
C GLY A 127 -9.69 18.60 -17.82
N LEU A 128 -10.15 17.81 -18.80
CA LEU A 128 -10.98 16.64 -18.54
C LEU A 128 -10.25 15.56 -17.73
N VAL A 129 -8.99 15.26 -18.05
CA VAL A 129 -8.18 14.32 -17.27
C VAL A 129 -7.99 14.81 -15.84
N THR A 130 -7.73 16.11 -15.64
CA THR A 130 -7.56 16.70 -14.31
C THR A 130 -8.84 16.54 -13.50
N ALA A 131 -9.98 16.96 -14.05
CA ALA A 131 -11.30 16.85 -13.42
C ALA A 131 -11.68 15.39 -13.08
N LEU A 132 -11.33 14.45 -13.96
CA LEU A 132 -11.57 13.03 -13.74
C LEU A 132 -10.75 12.49 -12.56
N TRP A 133 -9.47 12.88 -12.46
CA TRP A 133 -8.61 12.47 -11.36
C TRP A 133 -9.00 13.15 -10.03
N ASP A 134 -9.46 14.39 -10.07
CA ASP A 134 -10.01 15.06 -8.89
C ASP A 134 -11.20 14.26 -8.33
N LEU A 135 -12.12 13.80 -9.20
CA LEU A 135 -13.23 12.92 -8.82
C LEU A 135 -12.79 11.54 -8.32
N VAL A 136 -11.73 10.96 -8.88
CA VAL A 136 -11.15 9.70 -8.39
C VAL A 136 -10.62 9.87 -6.97
N TRP A 137 -9.84 10.92 -6.72
CA TRP A 137 -9.26 11.16 -5.40
C TRP A 137 -10.29 11.50 -4.33
N ALA A 138 -11.37 12.17 -4.72
CA ALA A 138 -12.50 12.43 -3.85
C ALA A 138 -13.44 11.23 -3.67
N GLY A 139 -13.18 10.09 -4.34
CA GLY A 139 -13.92 8.85 -4.13
C GLY A 139 -15.27 8.78 -4.85
N TYR A 140 -15.45 9.50 -5.97
CA TYR A 140 -16.66 9.42 -6.80
C TYR A 140 -16.51 8.44 -7.97
N VAL A 141 -15.34 8.40 -8.59
CA VAL A 141 -15.11 7.71 -9.87
C VAL A 141 -14.05 6.61 -9.71
N THR A 142 -14.20 5.53 -10.45
CA THR A 142 -13.22 4.43 -10.56
C THR A 142 -13.01 4.01 -12.03
N ASN A 143 -12.13 3.04 -12.25
CA ASN A 143 -11.77 2.49 -13.55
C ASN A 143 -11.72 0.96 -13.52
N ASP A 144 -12.00 0.31 -14.64
CA ASP A 144 -11.93 -1.16 -14.78
C ASP A 144 -10.50 -1.74 -14.80
N THR A 145 -9.47 -0.90 -14.69
CA THR A 145 -8.07 -1.30 -14.54
C THR A 145 -7.28 -0.26 -13.73
N LEU A 146 -6.16 -0.68 -13.13
CA LEU A 146 -5.22 0.26 -12.52
C LEU A 146 -4.21 0.84 -13.53
N ALA A 147 -4.27 0.46 -14.82
CA ALA A 147 -3.39 0.98 -15.85
C ALA A 147 -3.31 2.53 -15.92
N PRO A 148 -4.42 3.30 -15.88
CA PRO A 148 -4.35 4.76 -15.85
C PRO A 148 -3.65 5.29 -14.58
N LEU A 149 -3.86 4.65 -13.42
CA LEU A 149 -3.19 4.99 -12.16
C LEU A 149 -1.69 4.75 -12.23
N ARG A 150 -1.25 3.61 -12.79
CA ARG A 150 0.17 3.31 -13.01
C ARG A 150 0.82 4.35 -13.93
N ASN A 151 0.13 4.76 -14.99
CA ASN A 151 0.60 5.80 -15.89
C ASN A 151 0.69 7.16 -15.17
N LEU A 152 -0.30 7.49 -14.32
CA LEU A 152 -0.28 8.74 -13.55
C LEU A 152 0.94 8.80 -12.62
N ILE A 153 1.16 7.76 -11.81
CA ILE A 153 2.29 7.66 -10.88
C ILE A 153 3.62 7.68 -11.64
N GLY A 154 3.71 6.95 -12.76
CA GLY A 154 4.90 6.88 -13.60
C GLY A 154 5.19 8.13 -14.43
N SER A 155 4.20 8.97 -14.67
CA SER A 155 4.34 10.26 -15.38
C SER A 155 4.85 11.39 -14.48
N GLY A 156 4.68 11.26 -13.16
CA GLY A 156 5.26 12.19 -12.21
C GLY A 156 6.79 12.13 -12.22
N ARG A 157 7.47 13.23 -11.89
CA ARG A 157 8.92 13.26 -11.59
C ARG A 157 9.25 12.50 -10.28
N THR A 158 8.41 11.55 -9.88
CA THR A 158 8.77 10.57 -8.87
C THR A 158 9.84 9.67 -9.51
N ARG A 159 10.97 9.53 -8.83
CA ARG A 159 12.21 8.92 -9.39
C ARG A 159 12.11 7.40 -9.61
N HIS A 160 10.90 6.88 -9.69
CA HIS A 160 10.59 5.46 -9.74
C HIS A 160 9.53 5.25 -10.82
N ALA A 161 9.96 5.34 -12.09
CA ALA A 161 9.21 4.79 -13.20
C ALA A 161 9.41 3.26 -13.21
N VAL A 162 8.34 2.51 -13.46
CA VAL A 162 8.41 1.05 -13.64
C VAL A 162 9.31 0.74 -14.84
N PRO A 163 10.23 -0.25 -14.77
CA PRO A 163 10.92 -0.74 -15.96
C PRO A 163 9.86 -1.24 -16.94
N ARG A 164 9.77 -0.62 -18.13
CA ARG A 164 8.87 -1.10 -19.19
C ARG A 164 9.22 -2.55 -19.50
N ALA A 165 8.23 -3.45 -19.43
CA ALA A 165 8.35 -4.75 -20.08
C ALA A 165 8.65 -4.50 -21.56
N THR A 166 9.80 -4.97 -22.02
CA THR A 166 10.20 -4.93 -23.43
C THR A 166 9.05 -5.50 -24.29
N PRO A 167 8.51 -4.74 -25.26
CA PRO A 167 7.51 -5.27 -26.17
C PRO A 167 8.08 -6.50 -26.87
N ARG A 168 7.47 -7.66 -26.67
CA ARG A 168 7.80 -8.87 -27.44
C ARG A 168 7.53 -8.55 -28.91
N VAL A 169 8.60 -8.31 -29.65
CA VAL A 169 8.60 -8.14 -31.10
C VAL A 169 8.07 -9.44 -31.69
N ARG A 170 6.83 -9.43 -32.18
CA ARG A 170 6.35 -10.50 -33.07
C ARG A 170 7.19 -10.42 -34.33
N TYR A 171 7.99 -11.46 -34.56
CA TYR A 171 8.66 -11.68 -35.83
C TYR A 171 7.59 -11.88 -36.92
N ALA A 172 7.34 -10.84 -37.70
CA ALA A 172 6.74 -10.96 -39.03
C ALA A 172 7.60 -10.12 -39.97
N GLY A 173 8.33 -10.81 -40.84
CA GLY A 173 9.31 -10.22 -41.75
C GLY A 173 8.72 -9.22 -42.73
N GLY A 174 9.55 -8.28 -43.16
CA GLY A 174 9.19 -7.33 -44.20
C GLY A 174 9.94 -6.01 -44.07
N ARG A 175 11.19 -5.98 -44.53
CA ARG A 175 11.91 -4.73 -44.81
C ARG A 175 11.08 -3.88 -45.78
N ARG A 176 10.68 -2.68 -45.36
CA ARG A 176 10.55 -1.48 -46.19
C ARG A 176 10.46 -0.27 -45.28
N GLY A 177 11.40 0.66 -45.45
CA GLY A 177 11.44 1.91 -44.70
C GLY A 177 10.12 2.67 -44.81
N ARG A 178 9.65 3.17 -43.67
CA ARG A 178 8.64 4.23 -43.64
C ARG A 178 9.16 5.39 -42.82
N LEU A 179 9.33 6.48 -43.56
CA LEU A 179 9.33 7.87 -43.12
C LEU A 179 8.35 8.09 -41.95
N GLY A 180 8.74 9.01 -41.06
CA GLY A 180 7.96 9.42 -39.90
C GLY A 180 6.47 9.58 -40.22
N ARG A 181 5.66 8.69 -39.65
CA ARG A 181 4.22 8.89 -39.60
C ARG A 181 3.97 10.05 -38.66
N ALA A 182 3.41 11.14 -39.19
CA ALA A 182 2.73 12.13 -38.38
C ALA A 182 1.80 11.40 -37.38
N ALA A 183 1.86 11.81 -36.11
CA ALA A 183 0.97 11.31 -35.08
C ALA A 183 -0.46 11.73 -35.44
N LEU A 184 -1.17 10.88 -36.19
CA LEU A 184 -2.61 10.96 -36.31
C LEU A 184 -3.19 10.89 -34.89
N PRO A 185 -4.18 11.72 -34.52
CA PRO A 185 -4.82 11.63 -33.21
C PRO A 185 -5.33 10.20 -33.06
N SER A 186 -4.69 9.45 -32.18
CA SER A 186 -5.15 8.11 -31.85
C SER A 186 -6.56 8.24 -31.30
N ARG A 187 -7.50 7.41 -31.75
CA ARG A 187 -8.83 7.28 -31.13
C ARG A 187 -8.76 6.87 -29.65
N THR A 188 -7.57 6.64 -29.12
CA THR A 188 -7.28 6.42 -27.71
C THR A 188 -7.01 7.76 -27.01
N GLY A 189 -7.66 8.00 -25.87
CA GLY A 189 -7.36 9.14 -24.99
C GLY A 189 -5.94 9.07 -24.40
N PRO A 190 -5.57 10.05 -23.55
CA PRO A 190 -4.29 10.03 -22.84
C PRO A 190 -4.08 8.71 -22.05
N PRO A 191 -2.83 8.21 -21.90
CA PRO A 191 -2.56 6.97 -21.17
C PRO A 191 -3.02 6.98 -19.70
N THR A 192 -3.05 8.17 -19.08
CA THR A 192 -3.57 8.41 -17.72
C THR A 192 -5.10 8.39 -17.64
N ALA A 193 -5.77 8.24 -18.78
CA ALA A 193 -7.23 8.23 -18.95
C ALA A 193 -7.73 6.94 -19.63
N ALA A 194 -6.87 5.93 -19.79
CA ALA A 194 -7.21 4.65 -20.40
C ALA A 194 -8.22 3.85 -19.57
N GLY A 195 -8.81 2.82 -20.17
CA GLY A 195 -9.84 1.99 -19.52
C GLY A 195 -11.24 2.62 -19.57
N ARG A 196 -12.19 1.97 -18.91
CA ARG A 196 -13.57 2.44 -18.76
C ARG A 196 -13.75 3.08 -17.40
N TRP A 197 -14.25 4.30 -17.41
CA TRP A 197 -14.56 5.07 -16.23
C TRP A 197 -16.01 4.83 -15.82
N THR A 198 -16.23 4.65 -14.53
CA THR A 198 -17.54 4.39 -13.92
C THR A 198 -17.67 5.16 -12.61
N LEU A 199 -18.89 5.43 -12.18
CA LEU A 199 -19.13 5.86 -10.80
C LEU A 199 -18.83 4.69 -9.85
N LEU A 200 -18.24 5.00 -8.69
CA LEU A 200 -18.19 4.04 -7.58
C LEU A 200 -19.62 3.70 -7.13
N PRO A 201 -19.86 2.47 -6.63
CA PRO A 201 -21.21 2.05 -6.26
C PRO A 201 -21.81 2.96 -5.18
N GLU A 202 -23.14 3.02 -5.16
CA GLU A 202 -23.86 3.73 -4.10
C GLU A 202 -23.52 3.08 -2.76
N ARG A 203 -23.22 3.91 -1.76
CA ARG A 203 -22.87 3.44 -0.43
C ARG A 203 -24.15 2.98 0.27
N ASP A 204 -24.05 1.85 0.98
CA ASP A 204 -25.11 1.42 1.89
C ASP A 204 -25.40 2.56 2.88
N ARG A 205 -26.68 2.78 3.16
CA ARG A 205 -27.17 3.82 4.08
C ARG A 205 -27.44 3.28 5.48
N ASP A 206 -27.45 1.95 5.66
CA ASP A 206 -27.59 1.33 6.98
C ASP A 206 -26.26 1.41 7.76
N GLU A 207 -26.18 2.37 8.68
CA GLU A 207 -25.02 2.56 9.54
C GLU A 207 -24.70 1.34 10.41
N THR A 208 -25.70 0.55 10.80
CA THR A 208 -25.51 -0.64 11.62
C THR A 208 -24.84 -1.75 10.82
N HIS A 209 -25.33 -1.99 9.60
CA HIS A 209 -24.73 -2.98 8.69
C HIS A 209 -23.28 -2.61 8.34
N ARG A 210 -23.01 -1.32 8.12
CA ARG A 210 -21.66 -0.81 7.88
C ARG A 210 -20.74 -0.98 9.07
N ALA A 211 -21.18 -0.60 10.27
CA ALA A 211 -20.40 -0.76 11.49
C ALA A 211 -20.10 -2.24 11.78
N TYR A 212 -21.07 -3.12 11.53
CA TYR A 212 -20.92 -4.56 11.66
C TYR A 212 -19.84 -5.10 10.72
N THR A 213 -19.96 -4.82 9.42
CA THR A 213 -19.04 -5.32 8.38
C THR A 213 -17.64 -4.76 8.57
N LEU A 214 -17.52 -3.49 8.97
CA LEU A 214 -16.23 -2.87 9.29
C LEU A 214 -15.56 -3.54 10.50
N ALA A 215 -16.31 -3.88 11.54
CA ALA A 215 -15.76 -4.57 12.71
C ALA A 215 -15.26 -5.99 12.36
N GLU A 216 -16.00 -6.75 11.55
CA GLU A 216 -15.55 -8.04 11.04
C GLU A 216 -14.27 -7.91 10.20
N THR A 217 -14.28 -6.94 9.28
CA THR A 217 -13.15 -6.64 8.40
C THR A 217 -11.89 -6.27 9.18
N LEU A 218 -12.01 -5.44 10.23
CA LEU A 218 -10.89 -5.09 11.11
C LEU A 218 -10.35 -6.30 11.88
N LEU A 219 -11.24 -7.18 12.37
CA LEU A 219 -10.85 -8.39 13.08
C LEU A 219 -10.11 -9.38 12.17
N ASP A 220 -10.61 -9.62 10.95
CA ASP A 220 -9.95 -10.50 9.99
C ASP A 220 -8.59 -9.95 9.54
N ARG A 221 -8.50 -8.63 9.32
CA ARG A 221 -7.27 -7.98 8.89
C ARG A 221 -6.18 -7.96 9.95
N HIS A 222 -6.51 -7.53 11.16
CA HIS A 222 -5.50 -7.27 12.20
C HIS A 222 -5.30 -8.46 13.13
N GLY A 223 -6.30 -9.34 13.26
CA GLY A 223 -6.34 -10.39 14.27
C GLY A 223 -6.56 -9.85 15.68
N VAL A 224 -5.91 -8.72 16.03
CA VAL A 224 -6.13 -7.94 17.25
C VAL A 224 -6.46 -6.50 16.86
N VAL A 225 -7.69 -6.08 17.15
CA VAL A 225 -8.17 -4.72 16.90
C VAL A 225 -7.96 -3.88 18.14
N THR A 226 -7.24 -2.77 17.99
CA THR A 226 -7.03 -1.76 19.03
C THR A 226 -7.57 -0.41 18.57
N ARG A 227 -7.74 0.53 19.50
CA ARG A 227 -8.09 1.92 19.17
C ARG A 227 -7.09 2.52 18.17
N GLY A 228 -5.80 2.30 18.38
CA GLY A 228 -4.73 2.83 17.52
C GLY A 228 -4.80 2.28 16.09
N ALA A 229 -5.08 0.98 15.93
CA ALA A 229 -5.27 0.37 14.62
C ALA A 229 -6.45 1.00 13.86
N ALA A 230 -7.61 1.16 14.51
CA ALA A 230 -8.78 1.80 13.91
C ALA A 230 -8.54 3.26 13.54
N THR A 231 -7.80 4.02 14.37
CA THR A 231 -7.40 5.39 14.04
C THR A 231 -6.47 5.44 12.82
N ALA A 232 -5.48 4.54 12.74
CA ALA A 232 -4.56 4.48 11.61
C ALA A 232 -5.25 4.14 10.28
N GLU A 233 -6.34 3.38 10.33
CA GLU A 233 -7.18 3.09 9.17
C GLU A 233 -8.14 4.21 8.76
N ARG A 234 -8.16 5.33 9.50
CA ARG A 234 -9.07 6.46 9.23
C ARG A 234 -10.54 6.05 9.24
N VAL A 235 -10.93 5.17 10.17
CA VAL A 235 -12.33 4.74 10.34
C VAL A 235 -13.25 5.96 10.49
N PRO A 236 -14.26 6.15 9.62
CA PRO A 236 -15.24 7.22 9.76
C PRO A 236 -15.97 7.13 11.11
N GLY A 237 -16.05 8.25 11.84
CA GLY A 237 -16.60 8.29 13.20
C GLY A 237 -15.69 7.70 14.28
N GLY A 238 -14.51 7.19 13.90
CA GLY A 238 -13.48 6.67 14.80
C GLY A 238 -13.83 5.34 15.46
N PHE A 239 -13.01 4.95 16.44
CA PHE A 239 -13.12 3.65 17.10
C PHE A 239 -14.45 3.41 17.83
N ALA A 240 -15.16 4.49 18.21
CA ALA A 240 -16.44 4.38 18.93
C ALA A 240 -17.50 3.63 18.10
N VAL A 241 -17.51 3.83 16.77
CA VAL A 241 -18.47 3.19 15.85
C VAL A 241 -18.33 1.67 15.89
N VAL A 242 -17.10 1.16 15.83
CA VAL A 242 -16.85 -0.29 15.82
C VAL A 242 -16.82 -0.89 17.22
N TYR A 243 -16.56 -0.10 18.27
CA TYR A 243 -16.47 -0.59 19.65
C TYR A 243 -17.78 -1.23 20.14
N GLN A 244 -18.93 -0.65 19.80
CA GLN A 244 -20.24 -1.20 20.19
C GLN A 244 -20.46 -2.58 19.59
N VAL A 245 -20.16 -2.74 18.29
CA VAL A 245 -20.24 -4.04 17.60
C VAL A 245 -19.26 -5.04 18.18
N LEU A 246 -18.00 -4.64 18.40
CA LEU A 246 -16.98 -5.51 18.98
C LEU A 246 -17.36 -5.99 20.39
N SER A 247 -18.03 -5.14 21.18
CA SER A 247 -18.57 -5.53 22.49
C SER A 247 -19.74 -6.51 22.36
N ALA A 248 -20.60 -6.36 21.35
CA ALA A 248 -21.64 -7.35 21.05
C ALA A 248 -21.04 -8.70 20.58
N PHE A 249 -19.93 -8.65 19.83
CA PHE A 249 -19.19 -9.85 19.42
C PHE A 249 -18.54 -10.55 20.61
N GLU A 250 -18.07 -9.80 21.61
CA GLU A 250 -17.61 -10.35 22.88
C GLU A 250 -18.75 -11.08 23.61
N ASN A 251 -19.90 -10.42 23.80
CA ASN A 251 -21.05 -11.01 24.51
C ASN A 251 -21.59 -12.28 23.83
N SER A 252 -21.48 -12.37 22.50
CA SER A 252 -21.87 -13.55 21.72
C SER A 252 -20.76 -14.60 21.57
N GLY A 253 -19.56 -14.36 22.14
CA GLY A 253 -18.42 -15.27 22.08
C GLY A 253 -17.66 -15.31 20.74
N ARG A 254 -18.01 -14.44 19.79
CA ARG A 254 -17.35 -14.33 18.48
C ARG A 254 -15.99 -13.65 18.55
N ALA A 255 -15.84 -12.72 19.49
CA ALA A 255 -14.58 -12.07 19.81
C ALA A 255 -14.24 -12.26 21.29
N ARG A 256 -12.97 -12.06 21.64
CA ARG A 256 -12.49 -11.98 23.01
C ARG A 256 -11.93 -10.59 23.24
N ARG A 257 -12.35 -9.96 24.33
CA ARG A 257 -11.73 -8.74 24.82
C ARG A 257 -10.67 -9.08 25.87
N GLY A 258 -9.54 -8.39 25.83
CA GLY A 258 -8.48 -8.64 26.80
C GLY A 258 -7.24 -7.80 26.57
N TYR A 259 -6.17 -8.16 27.28
CA TYR A 259 -4.85 -7.58 27.12
C TYR A 259 -4.01 -8.54 26.27
N PHE A 260 -3.94 -8.26 24.97
CA PHE A 260 -3.15 -9.04 24.02
C PHE A 260 -1.80 -8.38 23.73
N VAL A 261 -1.76 -7.05 23.78
CA VAL A 261 -0.60 -6.22 23.55
C VAL A 261 -0.26 -5.46 24.83
N GLU A 262 0.96 -5.62 25.30
CA GLU A 262 1.50 -4.91 26.47
C GLU A 262 1.60 -3.40 26.22
N GLY A 263 1.43 -2.59 27.27
CA GLY A 263 1.49 -1.12 27.19
C GLY A 263 0.24 -0.46 26.59
N LEU A 264 -0.73 -1.24 26.10
CA LEU A 264 -2.02 -0.74 25.62
C LEU A 264 -3.15 -1.04 26.62
N GLY A 265 -4.18 -0.18 26.63
CA GLY A 265 -5.37 -0.37 27.48
C GLY A 265 -6.24 -1.56 27.09
N ALA A 266 -7.23 -1.89 27.92
CA ALA A 266 -8.11 -3.07 27.79
C ALA A 266 -9.08 -3.07 26.59
N ALA A 267 -9.11 -2.02 25.79
CA ALA A 267 -9.98 -1.90 24.62
C ALA A 267 -9.32 -2.58 23.40
N GLN A 268 -9.04 -3.88 23.55
CA GLN A 268 -8.46 -4.72 22.51
C GLN A 268 -9.37 -5.92 22.29
N PHE A 269 -9.69 -6.21 21.03
CA PHE A 269 -10.59 -7.28 20.64
C PHE A 269 -9.87 -8.20 19.67
N SER A 270 -10.04 -9.51 19.84
CA SER A 270 -9.38 -10.48 18.98
C SER A 270 -10.30 -11.67 18.74
N ILE A 271 -10.23 -12.25 17.53
CA ILE A 271 -10.92 -13.51 17.25
C ILE A 271 -10.19 -14.70 17.88
N PRO A 272 -10.90 -15.77 18.30
CA PRO A 272 -10.28 -16.92 18.97
C PRO A 272 -9.07 -17.48 18.21
N GLY A 273 -9.17 -17.63 16.88
CA GLY A 273 -8.08 -18.15 16.06
C GLY A 273 -6.82 -17.27 16.05
N ALA A 274 -6.96 -15.95 16.17
CA ALA A 274 -5.80 -15.06 16.31
C ALA A 274 -5.14 -15.22 17.69
N VAL A 275 -5.95 -15.34 18.75
CA VAL A 275 -5.45 -15.60 20.12
C VAL A 275 -4.67 -16.92 20.18
N ASP A 276 -5.20 -17.98 19.58
CA ASP A 276 -4.56 -19.29 19.61
C ASP A 276 -3.25 -19.30 18.82
N ARG A 277 -3.20 -18.59 17.67
CA ARG A 277 -1.94 -18.37 16.94
C ARG A 277 -0.92 -17.57 17.75
N MET A 278 -1.33 -16.50 18.45
CA MET A 278 -0.43 -15.74 19.32
C MET A 278 0.14 -16.61 20.45
N ARG A 279 -0.70 -17.43 21.10
CA ARG A 279 -0.26 -18.39 22.13
C ARG A 279 0.73 -19.41 21.58
N ALA A 280 0.47 -19.96 20.39
CA ALA A 280 1.38 -20.89 19.74
C ALA A 280 2.73 -20.23 19.41
N MET A 281 2.73 -19.01 18.88
CA MET A 281 3.95 -18.25 18.59
C MET A 281 4.75 -17.92 19.86
N HIS A 282 4.07 -17.53 20.94
CA HIS A 282 4.71 -17.26 22.22
C HIS A 282 5.29 -18.54 22.85
N GLY A 283 4.58 -19.67 22.74
CA GLY A 283 5.08 -20.98 23.19
C GLY A 283 6.37 -21.38 22.45
N ARG A 284 6.40 -21.21 21.13
CA ARG A 284 7.61 -21.45 20.31
C ARG A 284 8.78 -20.57 20.69
N ALA A 285 8.55 -19.27 20.85
CA ALA A 285 9.59 -18.33 21.26
C ALA A 285 10.22 -18.75 22.60
N ARG A 286 9.41 -19.21 23.57
CA ARG A 286 9.92 -19.74 24.85
C ARG A 286 10.69 -21.05 24.71
N ALA A 287 10.32 -21.91 23.76
CA ALA A 287 11.00 -23.15 23.47
C ALA A 287 12.29 -22.96 22.63
N GLY A 288 12.61 -21.73 22.21
CA GLY A 288 13.71 -21.46 21.29
C GLY A 288 13.47 -22.00 19.88
N GLU A 289 12.22 -22.33 19.54
CA GLU A 289 11.87 -22.82 18.21
C GLU A 289 11.83 -21.68 17.19
N PRO A 290 12.37 -21.88 15.97
CA PRO A 290 12.30 -20.87 14.93
C PRO A 290 10.85 -20.56 14.56
N ARG A 291 10.59 -19.30 14.23
CA ARG A 291 9.27 -18.87 13.78
C ARG A 291 8.92 -19.56 12.44
N PRO A 292 7.66 -20.00 12.24
CA PRO A 292 7.24 -20.56 10.96
C PRO A 292 7.37 -19.49 9.85
N GLY A 293 8.22 -19.77 8.86
CA GLY A 293 8.49 -18.89 7.73
C GLY A 293 7.72 -19.28 6.46
N GLY A 294 7.21 -18.26 5.75
CA GLY A 294 6.79 -18.36 4.34
C GLY A 294 7.98 -18.61 3.41
N ALA A 295 7.78 -18.55 2.09
CA ALA A 295 8.68 -19.06 1.05
C ALA A 295 10.16 -18.58 1.08
N HIS A 296 10.49 -17.58 1.90
CA HIS A 296 11.86 -17.25 2.30
C HIS A 296 12.17 -17.90 3.65
N GLN A 297 12.65 -19.16 3.64
CA GLN A 297 13.24 -19.74 4.84
C GLN A 297 14.45 -18.88 5.24
N PRO A 298 14.46 -18.26 6.44
CA PRO A 298 15.70 -17.70 6.95
C PRO A 298 16.73 -18.83 7.00
N LYS A 299 17.96 -18.55 6.56
CA LYS A 299 19.07 -19.45 6.90
C LYS A 299 19.06 -19.64 8.42
N PRO A 300 19.32 -20.86 8.94
CA PRO A 300 19.23 -21.15 10.36
C PRO A 300 20.03 -20.18 11.26
N ASP A 301 21.03 -19.50 10.70
CA ASP A 301 21.92 -18.58 11.41
C ASP A 301 21.64 -17.07 11.17
N ARG A 302 20.54 -16.68 10.52
CA ARG A 302 20.25 -15.25 10.27
C ARG A 302 18.83 -14.83 10.69
N PRO A 303 18.70 -13.71 11.44
CA PRO A 303 17.41 -13.11 11.78
C PRO A 303 16.53 -12.85 10.55
N GLY A 304 15.23 -13.12 10.66
CA GLY A 304 14.28 -12.86 9.57
C GLY A 304 14.01 -11.37 9.42
N ALA A 305 14.50 -10.75 8.35
CA ALA A 305 14.31 -9.33 8.07
C ALA A 305 13.21 -9.09 7.01
N LEU A 306 12.34 -8.12 7.27
CA LEU A 306 11.20 -7.75 6.42
C LEU A 306 11.22 -6.25 6.11
N VAL A 307 11.08 -5.90 4.83
CA VAL A 307 10.91 -4.52 4.39
C VAL A 307 9.43 -4.29 4.08
N LEU A 308 8.84 -3.28 4.70
CA LEU A 308 7.44 -2.90 4.47
C LEU A 308 7.35 -1.42 4.13
N ALA A 309 6.35 -1.03 3.35
CA ALA A 309 5.95 0.37 3.30
C ALA A 309 5.53 0.81 4.72
N ALA A 310 5.92 2.01 5.14
CA ALA A 310 5.56 2.49 6.48
C ALA A 310 4.04 2.59 6.70
N ALA A 311 3.28 2.74 5.61
CA ALA A 311 1.83 2.77 5.59
C ALA A 311 1.17 1.38 5.40
N ASP A 312 1.94 0.31 5.21
CA ASP A 312 1.39 -1.05 5.03
C ASP A 312 0.60 -1.49 6.29
N PRO A 313 -0.59 -2.09 6.16
CA PRO A 313 -1.39 -2.57 7.29
C PRO A 313 -0.68 -3.59 8.21
N ALA A 314 0.38 -4.24 7.73
CA ALA A 314 1.18 -5.19 8.50
C ALA A 314 2.20 -4.49 9.40
N ASN A 315 2.52 -3.21 9.16
CA ASN A 315 3.37 -2.44 10.05
C ASN A 315 2.57 -2.05 11.30
N PRO A 316 2.90 -2.56 12.51
CA PRO A 316 2.15 -2.22 13.71
C PRO A 316 2.52 -0.83 14.26
N PHE A 317 3.70 -0.31 13.91
CA PHE A 317 4.24 0.93 14.46
C PHE A 317 3.59 2.17 13.85
N GLY A 318 3.35 3.16 14.71
CA GLY A 318 2.55 4.34 14.37
C GLY A 318 1.06 4.02 14.12
N ALA A 319 0.60 2.85 14.55
CA ALA A 319 -0.77 2.37 14.40
C ALA A 319 -1.23 1.68 15.68
N ALA A 320 -1.17 0.34 15.73
CA ALA A 320 -1.49 -0.41 16.95
C ALA A 320 -0.46 -0.17 18.06
N LEU A 321 0.81 -0.03 17.69
CA LEU A 321 1.91 0.29 18.59
C LEU A 321 2.38 1.74 18.36
N PRO A 322 2.80 2.46 19.42
CA PRO A 322 3.53 3.71 19.24
C PRO A 322 4.85 3.45 18.52
N TRP A 323 5.45 4.50 17.95
CA TRP A 323 6.84 4.42 17.50
C TRP A 323 7.74 4.22 18.72
N PRO A 324 8.70 3.27 18.72
CA PRO A 324 9.58 3.07 19.85
C PRO A 324 10.44 4.31 20.10
N GLU A 325 10.72 4.60 21.36
CA GLU A 325 11.60 5.71 21.74
C GLU A 325 13.03 5.46 21.24
N ARG A 326 13.74 6.53 20.90
CA ARG A 326 15.11 6.48 20.40
C ARG A 326 16.06 7.16 21.38
N ALA A 327 17.13 6.48 21.76
CA ALA A 327 18.20 7.08 22.53
C ALA A 327 18.85 8.23 21.71
N GLY A 328 18.94 9.42 22.29
CA GLY A 328 19.51 10.59 21.62
C GLY A 328 18.57 11.34 20.67
N GLU A 329 17.24 11.14 20.76
CA GLU A 329 16.26 11.89 19.97
C GLU A 329 16.33 13.39 20.29
N VAL A 330 16.94 14.18 19.39
CA VAL A 330 16.86 15.64 19.41
C VAL A 330 15.48 16.08 18.92
N ALA A 331 14.84 17.03 19.62
CA ALA A 331 13.48 17.49 19.31
C ALA A 331 13.29 18.05 17.88
N SER A 332 14.38 18.47 17.22
CA SER A 332 14.41 18.96 15.83
C SER A 332 14.74 17.89 14.78
N GLY A 333 14.93 16.64 15.20
CA GLY A 333 15.25 15.51 14.33
C GLY A 333 14.04 15.01 13.54
N HIS A 334 14.32 14.32 12.42
CA HIS A 334 13.32 13.63 11.62
C HIS A 334 12.61 12.56 12.45
N LYS A 335 11.28 12.61 12.50
CA LYS A 335 10.45 11.63 13.23
C LYS A 335 9.82 10.59 12.28
N PRO A 336 9.75 9.32 12.70
CA PRO A 336 9.09 8.30 11.91
C PRO A 336 7.59 8.58 11.77
N GLY A 337 6.99 8.11 10.68
CA GLY A 337 5.57 8.27 10.43
C GLY A 337 5.09 7.39 9.28
N ARG A 338 3.78 7.11 9.27
CA ARG A 338 3.11 6.34 8.20
C ARG A 338 2.92 7.20 6.95
N LYS A 339 4.02 7.54 6.28
CA LYS A 339 4.06 8.46 5.14
C LYS A 339 4.25 7.70 3.83
N ALA A 340 3.66 8.20 2.75
CA ALA A 340 3.87 7.66 1.41
C ALA A 340 5.36 7.72 1.02
N GLY A 341 5.86 6.59 0.50
CA GLY A 341 7.26 6.41 0.10
C GLY A 341 8.25 6.22 1.25
N ALA A 342 7.81 6.21 2.51
CA ALA A 342 8.65 5.80 3.64
C ALA A 342 8.57 4.28 3.84
N LEU A 343 9.62 3.70 4.42
CA LEU A 343 9.74 2.26 4.66
C LEU A 343 10.08 1.99 6.12
N VAL A 344 9.72 0.81 6.59
CA VAL A 344 10.21 0.22 7.84
C VAL A 344 10.92 -1.09 7.52
N VAL A 345 11.99 -1.38 8.26
CA VAL A 345 12.65 -2.67 8.23
C VAL A 345 12.54 -3.29 9.61
N LEU A 346 11.87 -4.44 9.65
CA LEU A 346 11.67 -5.21 10.87
C LEU A 346 12.62 -6.40 10.86
N VAL A 347 13.28 -6.65 11.98
CA VAL A 347 14.07 -7.87 12.17
C VAL A 347 13.45 -8.63 13.32
N ASP A 348 12.93 -9.82 13.03
CA ASP A 348 12.26 -10.65 14.04
C ASP A 348 11.11 -9.94 14.78
N GLY A 349 10.41 -9.03 14.08
CA GLY A 349 9.28 -8.26 14.60
C GLY A 349 9.68 -6.94 15.27
N GLU A 350 10.96 -6.73 15.56
CA GLU A 350 11.46 -5.47 16.13
C GLU A 350 11.75 -4.44 15.04
N LEU A 351 11.42 -3.18 15.28
CA LEU A 351 11.76 -2.08 14.36
C LEU A 351 13.26 -1.81 14.42
N VAL A 352 13.95 -1.97 13.30
CA VAL A 352 15.41 -1.74 13.22
C VAL A 352 15.73 -0.50 12.42
N LEU A 353 15.11 -0.33 11.25
CA LEU A 353 15.32 0.84 10.40
C LEU A 353 14.00 1.49 10.01
N TYR A 354 14.00 2.82 9.94
CA TYR A 354 13.01 3.60 9.21
C TYR A 354 13.71 4.37 8.10
N VAL A 355 13.18 4.23 6.88
CA VAL A 355 13.68 4.91 5.68
C VAL A 355 12.72 6.03 5.33
N GLU A 356 13.22 7.27 5.32
CA GLU A 356 12.39 8.41 4.92
C GLU A 356 11.98 8.35 3.44
N ARG A 357 10.94 9.12 3.09
CA ARG A 357 10.51 9.30 1.71
C ARG A 357 11.69 9.68 0.82
N GLY A 358 11.94 8.85 -0.20
CA GLY A 358 13.01 9.06 -1.17
C GLY A 358 14.38 8.54 -0.73
N GLY A 359 14.49 7.92 0.46
CA GLY A 359 15.64 7.09 0.83
C GLY A 359 16.90 7.83 1.30
N LYS A 360 16.84 9.16 1.41
CA LYS A 360 17.98 10.02 1.74
C LYS A 360 18.39 9.97 3.20
N SER A 361 17.44 9.76 4.09
CA SER A 361 17.67 9.73 5.53
C SER A 361 17.17 8.42 6.11
N LEU A 362 17.94 7.88 7.04
CA LEU A 362 17.60 6.70 7.82
C LEU A 362 17.51 7.03 9.31
N LEU A 363 16.64 6.33 10.02
CA LEU A 363 16.61 6.28 11.48
C LEU A 363 16.87 4.83 11.92
N THR A 364 17.72 4.65 12.93
CA THR A 364 18.09 3.34 13.50
C THR A 364 17.60 3.22 14.96
N TRP A 365 17.29 1.99 15.39
CA TRP A 365 16.90 1.67 16.79
C TRP A 365 17.86 0.71 17.50
N THR A 366 18.93 0.28 16.84
CA THR A 366 19.92 -0.65 17.41
C THR A 366 21.29 -0.38 16.82
N ASP A 367 22.32 -0.57 17.63
CA ASP A 367 23.73 -0.54 17.21
C ASP A 367 24.32 -1.95 17.05
N THR A 368 23.49 -2.99 17.19
CA THR A 368 23.93 -4.39 17.11
C THR A 368 24.32 -4.74 15.68
N PRO A 369 25.60 -5.06 15.38
CA PRO A 369 26.07 -5.20 14.00
C PRO A 369 25.33 -6.25 13.16
N ASP A 370 25.05 -7.43 13.72
CA ASP A 370 24.40 -8.53 12.98
C ASP A 370 22.92 -8.22 12.66
N VAL A 371 22.24 -7.52 13.57
CA VAL A 371 20.84 -7.09 13.38
C VAL A 371 20.79 -5.98 12.32
N LEU A 372 21.70 -5.01 12.40
CA LEU A 372 21.83 -3.96 11.38
C LEU A 372 22.16 -4.54 10.00
N GLN A 373 23.09 -5.49 9.93
CA GLN A 373 23.44 -6.13 8.66
C GLN A 373 22.25 -6.87 8.07
N SER A 374 21.47 -7.59 8.88
CA SER A 374 20.27 -8.30 8.43
C SER A 374 19.21 -7.34 7.87
N ALA A 375 18.99 -6.21 8.54
CA ALA A 375 18.06 -5.18 8.06
C ALA A 375 18.52 -4.54 6.75
N VAL A 376 19.81 -4.22 6.64
CA VAL A 376 20.39 -3.61 5.45
C VAL A 376 20.45 -4.59 4.26
N ASP A 377 20.72 -5.86 4.51
CA ASP A 377 20.68 -6.93 3.49
C ASP A 377 19.26 -7.04 2.89
N ALA A 378 18.22 -7.01 3.73
CA ALA A 378 16.83 -7.03 3.26
C ALA A 378 16.47 -5.78 2.45
N LEU A 379 16.94 -4.60 2.87
CA LEU A 379 16.77 -3.36 2.11
C LEU A 379 17.48 -3.41 0.75
N ALA A 380 18.69 -3.98 0.70
CA ALA A 380 19.45 -4.16 -0.52
C ALA A 380 18.79 -5.17 -1.46
N LEU A 381 18.23 -6.26 -0.93
CA LEU A 381 17.47 -7.24 -1.70
C LEU A 381 16.24 -6.59 -2.36
N ALA A 382 15.45 -5.82 -1.60
CA ALA A 382 14.29 -5.10 -2.13
C ALA A 382 14.64 -4.09 -3.24
N VAL A 383 15.87 -3.52 -3.21
CA VAL A 383 16.39 -2.69 -4.30
C VAL A 383 16.71 -3.54 -5.54
N ARG A 384 17.44 -4.65 -5.37
CA ARG A 384 17.87 -5.55 -6.46
C ARG A 384 16.72 -6.26 -7.15
N GLU A 385 15.66 -6.58 -6.41
CA GLU A 385 14.41 -7.14 -6.96
C GLU A 385 13.54 -6.07 -7.65
N GLY A 386 13.97 -4.81 -7.64
CA GLY A 386 13.31 -3.71 -8.35
C GLY A 386 12.13 -3.09 -7.60
N ALA A 387 11.76 -3.59 -6.42
CA ALA A 387 10.65 -3.06 -5.62
C ALA A 387 10.85 -1.59 -5.21
N LEU A 388 12.09 -1.21 -4.89
CA LEU A 388 12.46 0.15 -4.48
C LEU A 388 13.15 0.97 -5.59
N GLY A 389 13.63 0.31 -6.65
CA GLY A 389 14.48 0.94 -7.65
C GLY A 389 15.78 1.46 -7.04
N LYS A 390 16.26 2.65 -7.44
CA LYS A 390 17.51 3.23 -6.91
C LYS A 390 17.33 3.80 -5.51
N LEU A 391 18.24 3.46 -4.59
CA LEU A 391 18.32 4.04 -3.25
C LEU A 391 19.61 4.87 -3.08
N THR A 392 19.53 6.05 -2.45
CA THR A 392 20.69 6.88 -2.13
C THR A 392 20.52 7.47 -0.74
N VAL A 393 21.32 6.98 0.19
CA VAL A 393 21.35 7.39 1.59
C VAL A 393 22.41 8.45 1.78
N GLU A 394 22.04 9.58 2.36
CA GLU A 394 22.91 10.73 2.62
C GLU A 394 23.17 10.89 4.13
N ARG A 395 22.18 10.53 4.96
CA ARG A 395 22.24 10.68 6.42
C ARG A 395 21.67 9.46 7.14
N ALA A 396 22.19 9.18 8.33
CA ALA A 396 21.58 8.30 9.32
C ALA A 396 21.60 8.99 10.67
N ASP A 397 20.48 8.97 11.38
CA ASP A 397 20.38 9.42 12.78
C ASP A 397 20.76 10.90 12.99
N GLY A 398 20.56 11.72 11.96
CA GLY A 398 20.95 13.12 11.98
C GLY A 398 22.42 13.36 11.64
N GLU A 399 23.23 12.34 11.38
CA GLU A 399 24.63 12.45 10.98
C GLU A 399 24.86 12.10 9.51
N GLN A 400 26.03 12.46 8.95
CA GLN A 400 26.38 12.07 7.58
C GLN A 400 26.61 10.56 7.50
N ILE A 401 26.08 9.92 6.46
CA ILE A 401 26.13 8.45 6.37
C ILE A 401 27.55 7.90 6.32
N LEU A 402 28.51 8.64 5.74
CA LEU A 402 29.89 8.16 5.57
C LEU A 402 30.65 8.01 6.89
N THR A 403 30.21 8.71 7.93
CA THR A 403 30.80 8.67 9.28
C THR A 403 29.96 7.85 10.26
N SER A 404 28.76 7.41 9.86
CA SER A 404 27.82 6.67 10.70
C SER A 404 28.23 5.20 10.86
N PRO A 405 27.92 4.54 12.01
CA PRO A 405 28.07 3.10 12.18
C PRO A 405 27.37 2.27 11.09
N LEU A 406 26.28 2.79 10.53
CA LEU A 406 25.49 2.14 9.47
C LEU A 406 26.24 2.06 8.12
N ALA A 407 27.28 2.88 7.93
CA ALA A 407 28.06 2.93 6.69
C ALA A 407 28.63 1.56 6.30
N ARG A 408 29.19 0.85 7.29
CA ARG A 408 29.83 -0.46 7.07
C ARG A 408 28.81 -1.50 6.62
N ALA A 409 27.64 -1.54 7.23
CA ALA A 409 26.59 -2.46 6.86
C ALA A 409 26.06 -2.21 5.44
N LEU A 410 25.85 -0.93 5.08
CA LEU A 410 25.45 -0.52 3.72
C LEU A 410 26.50 -0.90 2.68
N GLN A 411 27.79 -0.65 2.95
CA GLN A 411 28.87 -1.03 2.04
C GLN A 411 28.94 -2.55 1.84
N ALA A 412 28.82 -3.34 2.92
CA ALA A 412 28.80 -4.79 2.85
C ALA A 412 27.64 -5.33 2.02
N ALA A 413 26.47 -4.67 2.05
CA ALA A 413 25.31 -5.02 1.21
C ALA A 413 25.43 -4.54 -0.26
N GLY A 414 26.54 -3.88 -0.62
CA GLY A 414 26.86 -3.44 -1.98
C GLY A 414 26.51 -1.99 -2.30
N PHE A 415 26.25 -1.14 -1.29
CA PHE A 415 26.12 0.30 -1.54
C PHE A 415 27.49 0.91 -1.81
N HIS A 416 27.59 1.71 -2.87
CA HIS A 416 28.82 2.38 -3.26
C HIS A 416 28.84 3.85 -2.82
N ALA A 417 30.00 4.32 -2.41
CA ALA A 417 30.21 5.73 -2.07
C ALA A 417 30.04 6.64 -3.29
N THR A 418 29.41 7.78 -3.05
CA THR A 418 29.22 8.89 -3.98
C THR A 418 29.47 10.20 -3.24
N PRO A 419 29.68 11.33 -3.94
CA PRO A 419 29.82 12.63 -3.28
C PRO A 419 28.62 13.04 -2.41
N ARG A 420 27.45 12.39 -2.60
CA ARG A 420 26.23 12.68 -1.84
C ARG A 420 25.93 11.64 -0.75
N GLY A 421 26.74 10.59 -0.58
CA GLY A 421 26.51 9.51 0.37
C GLY A 421 26.63 8.12 -0.25
N LEU A 422 25.89 7.12 0.27
CA LEU A 422 25.93 5.73 -0.16
C LEU A 422 24.77 5.40 -1.09
N ARG A 423 25.03 4.70 -2.21
CA ARG A 423 24.05 4.44 -3.25
C ARG A 423 24.04 2.99 -3.69
N LEU A 424 22.84 2.43 -3.84
CA LEU A 424 22.59 1.16 -4.51
C LEU A 424 21.66 1.37 -5.71
N ARG A 425 21.88 0.60 -6.78
CA ARG A 425 21.01 0.54 -7.94
C ARG A 425 20.54 -0.91 -8.09
N GLY A 426 19.24 -1.07 -8.31
CA GLY A 426 18.63 -2.35 -8.66
C GLY A 426 18.97 -2.79 -10.07
#